data_AF-A0A1J4K0F6-F1
#
_entry.id   AF-A0A1J4K0F6-F1
#
_cell.length_a   1.000
_cell.length_b   1.000
_cell.length_c   1.000
_cell.angle_alpha   90.00
_cell.angle_beta   90.00
_cell.angle_gamma   90.00
#
_symmetry.space_group_name_H-M   'P 1'
#
loop_
_entity.id
_entity.type
_entity.pdbx_description
1 polymer ?
#
loop_
_entity_poly.entity_id
_entity_poly.type
_entity_poly.pdbx_seq_one_letter_code
_entity_poly.pdbx_strand_id
1 'polypeptide(L)'
;MDSEGETFKLYHKNVQCFTYQIENGATFRAILISDLHVARFHSKHESISQIVAHLRTIIDRNQANLIFICGDIIHFKLFVGYKDWIEVYSALEELGVEIHVIPGNHDRFRNKKVMSKFHGRNVHLHLEDLIKIIPPNGRTVVLGHDVRNDKKVHGSYHVRIWFRSLREQFSNYIDQDSFLILGHLHEEQESKDGLTKSLMPYSYDLRVFYYGFLFLNENQEIDSLFEYQEGNWHSMII
;
A
#
# COMPACT_ATOMS: atom_id res chain seq x y z
N MET A 1 -6.86 12.40 -28.29
CA MET A 1 -6.41 13.70 -27.76
C MET A 1 -6.94 13.77 -26.34
N ASP A 2 -6.06 13.70 -25.36
CA ASP A 2 -6.49 13.96 -23.98
C ASP A 2 -6.73 15.46 -23.90
N SER A 3 -7.90 15.88 -23.43
CA SER A 3 -8.19 17.29 -23.19
C SER A 3 -7.25 17.78 -22.09
N GLU A 4 -6.23 18.54 -22.49
CA GLU A 4 -5.40 19.30 -21.57
C GLU A 4 -6.32 20.24 -20.78
N GLY A 5 -6.59 19.91 -19.52
CA GLY A 5 -7.44 20.72 -18.63
C GLY A 5 -8.54 19.96 -17.87
N GLU A 6 -8.87 18.71 -18.21
CA GLU A 6 -9.83 17.96 -17.41
C GLU A 6 -9.24 17.61 -16.03
N THR A 7 -9.94 17.96 -14.95
CA THR A 7 -9.56 17.59 -13.58
C THR A 7 -10.73 16.91 -12.88
N PHE A 8 -10.42 15.92 -12.04
CA PHE A 8 -11.39 15.39 -11.11
C PHE A 8 -11.57 16.36 -9.96
N LYS A 9 -12.82 16.74 -9.68
CA LYS A 9 -13.13 17.41 -8.40
C LYS A 9 -12.87 16.43 -7.26
N LEU A 10 -11.77 16.62 -6.54
CA LEU A 10 -11.46 15.90 -5.32
C LEU A 10 -12.19 16.55 -4.14
N TYR A 11 -12.71 15.73 -3.22
CA TYR A 11 -13.55 16.22 -2.12
C TYR A 11 -12.72 16.56 -0.88
N HIS A 12 -11.68 15.76 -0.62
CA HIS A 12 -10.79 15.97 0.51
C HIS A 12 -9.58 16.78 0.07
N LYS A 13 -9.36 17.93 0.69
CA LYS A 13 -8.25 18.87 0.38
C LYS A 13 -7.09 18.80 1.38
N ASN A 14 -7.35 18.23 2.55
CA ASN A 14 -6.37 18.12 3.63
C ASN A 14 -6.01 16.65 3.80
N VAL A 15 -4.71 16.38 3.77
CA VAL A 15 -4.12 15.06 4.01
C VAL A 15 -3.02 15.20 5.03
N GLN A 16 -2.72 14.11 5.74
CA GLN A 16 -1.55 14.02 6.59
C GLN A 16 -0.56 13.04 5.98
N CYS A 17 0.73 13.28 6.22
CA CYS A 17 1.81 12.51 5.63
C CYS A 17 2.80 12.08 6.72
N PHE A 18 3.02 10.78 6.84
CA PHE A 18 4.09 10.21 7.64
C PHE A 18 5.37 10.19 6.82
N THR A 19 6.50 10.60 7.39
CA THR A 19 7.79 10.60 6.68
C THR A 19 8.67 9.46 7.18
N TYR A 20 9.12 8.60 6.26
CA TYR A 20 10.11 7.56 6.52
C TYR A 20 11.44 8.00 5.90
N GLN A 21 12.36 8.46 6.73
CA GLN A 21 13.70 8.88 6.29
C GLN A 21 14.63 7.66 6.30
N ILE A 22 15.23 7.33 5.15
CA ILE A 22 16.26 6.31 5.08
C ILE A 22 17.60 6.96 5.45
N GLU A 23 18.31 6.36 6.41
CA GLU A 23 19.63 6.81 6.81
C GLU A 23 20.68 6.47 5.74
N ASN A 24 21.70 7.31 5.60
CA ASN A 24 22.78 7.08 4.65
C ASN A 24 23.56 5.80 5.01
N GLY A 25 23.72 4.89 4.05
CA GLY A 25 24.39 3.60 4.25
C GLY A 25 23.51 2.52 4.90
N ALA A 26 22.24 2.82 5.18
CA ALA A 26 21.31 1.81 5.68
C ALA A 26 20.98 0.76 4.62
N THR A 27 20.73 -0.47 5.07
CA THR A 27 20.11 -1.48 4.21
C THR A 27 18.61 -1.22 4.15
N PHE A 28 18.08 -0.96 2.96
CA PHE A 28 16.65 -0.75 2.74
C PHE A 28 16.16 -1.69 1.64
N ARG A 29 15.27 -2.60 2.02
CA ARG A 29 14.66 -3.61 1.15
C ARG A 29 13.22 -3.80 1.58
N ALA A 30 12.30 -3.06 0.95
CA ALA A 30 10.92 -2.95 1.37
C ALA A 30 9.97 -3.66 0.41
N ILE A 31 9.03 -4.43 0.96
CA ILE A 31 7.87 -4.94 0.24
C ILE A 31 6.74 -3.91 0.35
N LEU A 32 6.05 -3.66 -0.75
CA LEU A 32 4.92 -2.75 -0.84
C LEU A 32 3.67 -3.52 -1.29
N ILE A 33 2.62 -3.50 -0.46
CA ILE A 33 1.35 -4.17 -0.73
C ILE A 33 0.16 -3.28 -0.42
N SER A 34 -1.00 -3.62 -0.97
CA SER A 34 -2.27 -2.92 -0.75
C SER A 34 -3.43 -3.91 -0.84
N ASP A 35 -4.61 -3.52 -0.34
CA ASP A 35 -5.88 -4.18 -0.66
C ASP A 35 -5.90 -5.66 -0.28
N LEU A 36 -5.64 -5.96 0.99
CA LEU A 36 -5.63 -7.34 1.51
C LEU A 36 -7.03 -7.95 1.49
N HIS A 37 -8.07 -7.15 1.76
CA HIS A 37 -9.49 -7.55 1.76
C HIS A 37 -9.75 -8.86 2.53
N VAL A 38 -9.10 -9.04 3.69
CA VAL A 38 -9.23 -10.25 4.52
C VAL A 38 -10.71 -10.57 4.78
N ALA A 39 -11.05 -11.85 4.67
CA ALA A 39 -12.38 -12.41 4.92
C ALA A 39 -13.48 -11.93 3.95
N ARG A 40 -13.11 -11.53 2.73
CA ARG A 40 -14.09 -11.21 1.69
C ARG A 40 -14.84 -12.47 1.24
N PHE A 41 -14.11 -13.52 0.88
CA PHE A 41 -14.62 -14.77 0.30
C PHE A 41 -14.27 -16.02 1.12
N HIS A 42 -13.15 -16.03 1.83
CA HIS A 42 -12.71 -17.12 2.69
C HIS A 42 -12.90 -16.77 4.18
N SER A 43 -12.63 -17.74 5.05
CA SER A 43 -12.63 -17.48 6.49
C SER A 43 -11.47 -16.55 6.86
N LYS A 44 -11.66 -15.68 7.84
CA LYS A 44 -10.61 -14.75 8.32
C LYS A 44 -9.30 -15.48 8.65
N HIS A 45 -9.39 -16.59 9.38
CA HIS A 45 -8.22 -17.39 9.76
C HIS A 45 -7.47 -17.92 8.54
N GLU A 46 -8.18 -18.46 7.56
CA GLU A 46 -7.59 -18.96 6.31
C GLU A 46 -6.91 -17.83 5.53
N SER A 47 -7.59 -16.69 5.32
CA SER A 47 -7.02 -15.54 4.62
C SER A 47 -5.76 -15.02 5.30
N ILE A 48 -5.78 -14.86 6.64
CA ILE A 48 -4.62 -14.41 7.41
C ILE A 48 -3.47 -15.41 7.24
N SER A 49 -3.73 -16.70 7.44
CA SER A 49 -2.70 -17.73 7.36
C SER A 49 -2.01 -17.75 5.99
N GLN A 50 -2.79 -17.64 4.91
CA GLN A 50 -2.26 -17.68 3.54
C GLN A 50 -1.48 -16.41 3.20
N ILE A 51 -1.97 -15.24 3.61
CA ILE A 51 -1.25 -13.96 3.44
C ILE A 51 0.07 -13.98 4.19
N VAL A 52 0.08 -14.40 5.47
CA VAL A 52 1.30 -14.47 6.28
C VAL A 52 2.30 -15.48 5.71
N ALA A 53 1.84 -16.66 5.30
CA ALA A 53 2.71 -17.67 4.69
C ALA A 53 3.37 -17.15 3.41
N HIS A 54 2.59 -16.54 2.51
CA HIS A 54 3.11 -15.97 1.28
C HIS A 54 4.05 -14.78 1.53
N LEU A 55 3.74 -13.94 2.53
CA LEU A 55 4.62 -12.84 2.95
C LEU A 55 5.99 -13.35 3.43
N ARG A 56 6.03 -14.42 4.24
CA ARG A 56 7.31 -15.04 4.66
C ARG A 56 8.14 -15.44 3.45
N THR A 57 7.53 -16.13 2.48
CA THR A 57 8.23 -16.57 1.26
C THR A 57 8.84 -15.39 0.49
N ILE A 58 8.09 -14.29 0.30
CA ILE A 58 8.62 -13.14 -0.45
C ILE A 58 9.61 -12.30 0.37
N ILE A 59 9.48 -12.26 1.69
CA ILE A 59 10.48 -11.66 2.59
C ILE A 59 11.81 -12.41 2.45
N ASP A 60 11.78 -13.73 2.59
CA ASP A 60 12.97 -14.58 2.53
C ASP A 60 13.62 -14.50 1.15
N ARG A 61 12.83 -14.61 0.08
CA ARG A 61 13.34 -14.53 -1.29
C ARG A 61 14.01 -13.18 -1.59
N ASN A 62 13.41 -12.08 -1.16
CA ASN A 62 13.91 -10.74 -1.47
C ASN A 62 14.87 -10.19 -0.41
N GLN A 63 15.06 -10.91 0.70
CA GLN A 63 15.77 -10.46 1.89
C GLN A 63 15.20 -9.11 2.37
N ALA A 64 13.87 -8.99 2.39
CA ALA A 64 13.21 -7.76 2.79
C ALA A 64 13.31 -7.56 4.31
N ASN A 65 13.54 -6.32 4.73
CA ASN A 65 13.58 -5.95 6.15
C ASN A 65 12.42 -5.03 6.58
N LEU A 66 11.59 -4.63 5.62
CA LEU A 66 10.53 -3.65 5.81
C LEU A 66 9.31 -4.00 4.94
N ILE A 67 8.11 -3.69 5.43
CA ILE A 67 6.87 -3.77 4.66
C ILE A 67 6.08 -2.47 4.79
N PHE A 68 5.59 -1.95 3.68
CA PHE A 68 4.59 -0.90 3.63
C PHE A 68 3.25 -1.49 3.16
N ILE A 69 2.19 -1.25 3.93
CA ILE A 69 0.82 -1.69 3.62
C ILE A 69 -0.07 -0.48 3.39
N CYS A 70 -0.54 -0.32 2.16
CA CYS A 70 -1.40 0.78 1.72
C CYS A 70 -2.89 0.44 1.86
N GLY A 71 -3.33 0.09 3.06
CA GLY A 71 -4.76 0.05 3.39
C GLY A 71 -5.56 -1.13 2.84
N ASP A 72 -6.86 -1.08 3.14
CA ASP A 72 -7.88 -2.06 2.85
C ASP A 72 -7.55 -3.44 3.43
N ILE A 73 -7.28 -3.45 4.73
CA ILE A 73 -6.81 -4.62 5.47
C ILE A 73 -7.89 -5.70 5.56
N ILE A 74 -9.08 -5.32 6.01
CA ILE A 74 -10.21 -6.23 6.17
C ILE A 74 -11.36 -5.78 5.27
N HIS A 75 -11.98 -6.73 4.59
CA HIS A 75 -13.15 -6.42 3.78
C HIS A 75 -14.32 -5.96 4.66
N PHE A 76 -14.79 -4.73 4.44
CA PHE A 76 -15.86 -4.13 5.23
C PHE A 76 -17.16 -4.96 5.16
N LYS A 77 -17.59 -5.49 6.31
CA LYS A 77 -18.91 -6.09 6.53
C LYS A 77 -19.53 -5.51 7.81
N LEU A 78 -20.87 -5.52 7.93
CA LEU A 78 -21.60 -4.95 9.07
C LEU A 78 -21.13 -5.45 10.45
N PHE A 79 -20.56 -6.66 10.51
CA PHE A 79 -20.18 -7.33 11.75
C PHE A 79 -18.70 -7.34 12.07
N VAL A 80 -17.85 -6.66 11.28
CA VAL A 80 -16.41 -6.62 11.56
C VAL A 80 -16.14 -5.69 12.76
N GLY A 81 -15.59 -6.27 13.82
CA GLY A 81 -15.18 -5.57 15.04
C GLY A 81 -13.71 -5.20 15.01
N TYR A 82 -13.31 -4.22 15.82
CA TYR A 82 -11.89 -3.80 15.92
C TYR A 82 -10.93 -4.94 16.30
N LYS A 83 -11.43 -5.99 16.97
CA LYS A 83 -10.65 -7.19 17.32
C LYS A 83 -10.19 -7.97 16.08
N ASP A 84 -10.94 -7.89 14.98
CA ASP A 84 -10.57 -8.57 13.74
C ASP A 84 -9.29 -7.96 13.14
N TRP A 85 -9.16 -6.62 13.17
CA TRP A 85 -7.91 -5.95 12.76
C TRP A 85 -6.75 -6.30 13.69
N ILE A 86 -7.00 -6.36 15.00
CA ILE A 86 -5.97 -6.76 15.97
C ILE A 86 -5.43 -8.16 15.65
N GLU A 87 -6.30 -9.10 15.26
CA GLU A 87 -5.89 -10.45 14.87
C GLU A 87 -5.01 -10.44 13.63
N VAL A 88 -5.38 -9.68 12.59
CA VAL A 88 -4.54 -9.52 11.39
C VAL A 88 -3.18 -8.93 11.75
N TYR A 89 -3.14 -7.82 12.49
CA TYR A 89 -1.88 -7.17 12.86
C TYR A 89 -1.03 -8.03 13.79
N SER A 90 -1.64 -8.80 14.69
CA SER A 90 -0.91 -9.75 15.54
C SER A 90 -0.27 -10.88 14.75
N ALA A 91 -0.93 -11.36 13.68
CA ALA A 91 -0.34 -12.35 12.79
C ALA A 91 0.80 -11.75 11.94
N LEU A 92 0.69 -10.48 11.53
CA LEU A 92 1.77 -9.77 10.83
C LEU A 92 3.01 -9.54 11.71
N GLU A 93 2.85 -9.34 13.02
CA GLU A 93 3.99 -9.27 13.97
C GLU A 93 4.88 -10.51 13.90
N GLU A 94 4.33 -11.68 13.60
CA GLU A 94 5.08 -12.95 13.49
C GLU A 94 6.09 -12.96 12.34
N LEU A 95 6.00 -12.03 11.39
CA LEU A 95 6.95 -11.91 10.28
C LEU A 95 8.32 -11.41 10.74
N GLY A 96 8.41 -10.74 11.90
CA GLY A 96 9.66 -10.28 12.49
C GLY A 96 10.38 -9.13 11.76
N VAL A 97 9.80 -8.61 10.67
CA VAL A 97 10.27 -7.43 9.94
C VAL A 97 9.48 -6.18 10.35
N GLU A 98 10.03 -4.99 10.16
CA GLU A 98 9.30 -3.74 10.41
C GLU A 98 8.15 -3.58 9.39
N ILE A 99 6.99 -3.12 9.85
CA ILE A 99 5.77 -2.99 9.03
C ILE A 99 5.10 -1.64 9.32
N HIS A 100 4.87 -0.84 8.28
CA HIS A 100 4.11 0.41 8.36
C HIS A 100 2.78 0.27 7.63
N VAL A 101 1.70 0.64 8.30
CA VAL A 101 0.33 0.51 7.75
C VAL A 101 -0.36 1.87 7.76
N ILE A 102 -0.83 2.33 6.60
CA ILE A 102 -1.79 3.44 6.47
C ILE A 102 -3.18 2.90 6.13
N PRO A 103 -4.26 3.60 6.51
CA PRO A 103 -5.62 3.12 6.30
C PRO A 103 -6.12 3.33 4.87
N GLY A 104 -6.79 2.31 4.34
CA GLY A 104 -7.60 2.42 3.13
C GLY A 104 -8.99 2.98 3.43
N ASN A 105 -9.82 3.14 2.40
CA ASN A 105 -11.18 3.62 2.59
C ASN A 105 -12.03 2.64 3.42
N HIS A 106 -11.73 1.33 3.36
CA HIS A 106 -12.38 0.34 4.20
C HIS A 106 -11.90 0.35 5.66
N ASP A 107 -10.76 0.97 6.01
CA ASP A 107 -10.20 0.94 7.37
C ASP A 107 -10.54 2.17 8.21
N ARG A 108 -10.66 3.35 7.58
CA ARG A 108 -10.73 4.68 8.24
C ARG A 108 -11.77 4.77 9.35
N PHE A 109 -12.91 4.11 9.19
CA PHE A 109 -14.02 4.16 10.16
C PHE A 109 -13.70 3.47 11.50
N ARG A 110 -12.71 2.57 11.54
CA ARG A 110 -12.27 1.86 12.76
C ARG A 110 -10.86 2.18 13.18
N ASN A 111 -10.02 2.74 12.31
CA ASN A 111 -8.59 2.85 12.54
C ASN A 111 -8.22 3.48 13.90
N LYS A 112 -8.89 4.57 14.30
CA LYS A 112 -8.69 5.22 15.61
C LYS A 112 -8.88 4.26 16.81
N LYS A 113 -9.90 3.40 16.75
CA LYS A 113 -10.17 2.43 17.82
C LYS A 113 -9.16 1.29 17.81
N VAL A 114 -8.73 0.85 16.64
CA VAL A 114 -7.71 -0.19 16.52
C VAL A 114 -6.37 0.32 17.06
N MET A 115 -5.92 1.51 16.64
CA MET A 115 -4.65 2.11 17.08
C MET A 115 -4.56 2.36 18.59
N SER A 116 -5.68 2.70 19.23
CA SER A 116 -5.73 2.86 20.71
C SER A 116 -5.70 1.54 21.49
N LYS A 117 -5.73 0.40 20.79
CA LYS A 117 -5.80 -0.95 21.39
C LYS A 117 -4.67 -1.87 20.94
N PHE A 118 -4.11 -1.61 19.76
CA PHE A 118 -3.01 -2.36 19.21
C PHE A 118 -1.69 -1.62 19.42
N HIS A 119 -0.76 -2.27 20.10
CA HIS A 119 0.60 -1.79 20.32
C HIS A 119 1.55 -2.91 19.89
N GLY A 120 1.85 -2.94 18.59
CA GLY A 120 2.79 -3.88 18.00
C GLY A 120 4.23 -3.54 18.37
N ARG A 121 5.13 -4.52 18.29
CA ARG A 121 6.57 -4.33 18.43
C ARG A 121 7.20 -3.88 17.13
N ASN A 122 6.72 -4.43 16.01
CA ASN A 122 7.24 -4.18 14.67
C ASN A 122 6.16 -3.74 13.67
N VAL A 123 4.88 -3.75 14.04
CA VAL A 123 3.76 -3.25 13.25
C VAL A 123 3.35 -1.85 13.75
N HIS A 124 3.64 -0.85 12.92
CA HIS A 124 3.38 0.56 13.15
C HIS A 124 2.15 1.00 12.35
N LEU A 125 1.08 1.35 13.06
CA LEU A 125 -0.15 1.86 12.47
C LEU A 125 -0.10 3.39 12.41
N HIS A 126 -0.45 3.95 11.26
CA HIS A 126 -0.46 5.39 10.99
C HIS A 126 -1.90 5.87 10.76
N LEU A 127 -2.23 7.10 11.19
CA LEU A 127 -3.51 7.75 10.86
C LEU A 127 -3.42 8.59 9.59
N GLU A 128 -2.20 8.80 9.13
CA GLU A 128 -1.82 9.57 7.97
C GLU A 128 -2.35 8.92 6.68
N ASP A 129 -2.57 9.75 5.67
CA ASP A 129 -3.14 9.32 4.39
C ASP A 129 -2.04 8.93 3.38
N LEU A 130 -0.81 9.36 3.66
CA LEU A 130 0.37 9.19 2.83
C LEU A 130 1.57 8.74 3.68
N ILE A 131 2.46 7.98 3.06
CA ILE A 131 3.84 7.76 3.54
C ILE A 131 4.80 8.36 2.52
N LYS A 132 5.66 9.29 2.92
CA LYS A 132 6.75 9.83 2.09
C LYS A 132 8.06 9.18 2.51
N ILE A 133 8.61 8.35 1.62
CA ILE A 133 9.92 7.71 1.78
C ILE A 133 10.97 8.63 1.16
N ILE A 134 11.94 9.03 1.97
CA ILE A 134 13.02 9.93 1.57
C ILE A 134 14.32 9.11 1.57
N PRO A 135 14.89 8.79 0.39
CA PRO A 135 16.19 8.15 0.31
C PRO A 135 17.33 9.10 0.68
N PRO A 136 18.55 8.56 0.90
CA PRO A 136 19.73 9.40 1.08
C PRO A 136 20.01 10.24 -0.18
N ASN A 137 19.83 9.66 -1.37
CA ASN A 137 20.03 10.32 -2.67
C ASN A 137 18.85 10.06 -3.62
N GLY A 138 18.68 10.94 -4.59
CA GLY A 138 17.69 10.78 -5.65
C GLY A 138 16.28 11.19 -5.25
N ARG A 139 15.28 10.61 -5.92
CA ARG A 139 13.88 11.03 -5.82
C ARG A 139 13.12 10.33 -4.71
N THR A 140 12.13 11.01 -4.15
CA THR A 140 11.27 10.46 -3.10
C THR A 140 10.22 9.50 -3.67
N VAL A 141 9.72 8.61 -2.82
CA VAL A 141 8.56 7.75 -3.13
C VAL A 141 7.45 8.08 -2.15
N VAL A 142 6.27 8.40 -2.66
CA VAL A 142 5.07 8.68 -1.90
C VAL A 142 4.09 7.54 -2.08
N LEU A 143 3.67 6.95 -0.98
CA LEU A 143 2.70 5.87 -0.92
C LEU A 143 1.37 6.39 -0.41
N GLY A 144 0.28 5.89 -0.97
CA GLY A 144 -1.07 6.16 -0.48
C GLY A 144 -2.00 5.01 -0.83
N HIS A 145 -3.23 5.06 -0.32
CA HIS A 145 -4.30 4.18 -0.80
C HIS A 145 -5.09 4.87 -1.92
N ASP A 146 -5.97 5.79 -1.55
CA ASP A 146 -6.81 6.65 -2.41
C ASP A 146 -6.67 8.13 -2.03
N VAL A 147 -5.78 8.46 -1.08
CA VAL A 147 -5.53 9.82 -0.57
C VAL A 147 -6.84 10.49 -0.09
N ARG A 148 -7.70 9.70 0.57
CA ARG A 148 -9.07 10.06 1.01
C ARG A 148 -10.03 10.43 -0.11
N ASN A 149 -9.73 10.11 -1.35
CA ASN A 149 -10.62 10.38 -2.49
C ASN A 149 -11.05 9.05 -3.10
N ASP A 150 -11.90 8.33 -2.38
CA ASP A 150 -12.39 6.95 -2.61
C ASP A 150 -13.33 6.79 -3.81
N LYS A 151 -13.19 7.66 -4.82
CA LYS A 151 -13.97 7.56 -6.05
C LYS A 151 -13.65 6.24 -6.74
N LYS A 152 -14.70 5.55 -7.18
CA LYS A 152 -14.56 4.44 -8.11
C LYS A 152 -14.19 5.02 -9.48
N VAL A 153 -12.91 5.02 -9.77
CA VAL A 153 -12.36 5.46 -11.05
C VAL A 153 -11.92 4.21 -11.79
N HIS A 154 -12.42 4.03 -13.01
CA HIS A 154 -12.08 2.88 -13.85
C HIS A 154 -11.76 3.35 -15.27
N GLY A 155 -10.92 2.58 -15.94
CA GLY A 155 -10.49 2.87 -17.30
C GLY A 155 -9.33 3.86 -17.33
N SER A 156 -8.33 3.52 -18.16
CA SER A 156 -7.03 4.19 -18.20
C SER A 156 -7.12 5.71 -18.37
N TYR A 157 -8.07 6.22 -19.16
CA TYR A 157 -8.30 7.65 -19.33
C TYR A 157 -8.67 8.35 -18.02
N HIS A 158 -9.70 7.85 -17.32
CA HIS A 158 -10.16 8.45 -16.07
C HIS A 158 -9.15 8.28 -14.95
N VAL A 159 -8.47 7.12 -14.87
CA VAL A 159 -7.42 6.89 -13.88
C VAL A 159 -6.28 7.91 -14.05
N ARG A 160 -5.86 8.22 -15.28
CA ARG A 160 -4.84 9.23 -15.54
C ARG A 160 -5.25 10.64 -15.12
N ILE A 161 -6.50 11.02 -15.37
CA ILE A 161 -7.02 12.31 -14.89
C ILE A 161 -7.03 12.34 -13.36
N TRP A 162 -7.39 11.23 -12.71
CA TRP A 162 -7.41 11.12 -11.26
C TRP A 162 -6.00 11.25 -10.67
N PHE A 163 -5.02 10.53 -11.21
CA PHE A 163 -3.60 10.65 -10.84
C PHE A 163 -3.11 12.10 -10.95
N ARG A 164 -3.33 12.76 -12.10
CA ARG A 164 -2.97 14.17 -12.28
C ARG A 164 -3.62 15.06 -11.22
N SER A 165 -4.91 14.89 -10.98
CA SER A 165 -5.66 15.70 -10.01
C SER A 165 -5.13 15.53 -8.58
N LEU A 166 -4.75 14.31 -8.20
CA LEU A 166 -4.12 14.05 -6.89
C LEU A 166 -2.80 14.79 -6.76
N ARG A 167 -1.91 14.70 -7.76
CA ARG A 167 -0.61 15.39 -7.73
C ARG A 167 -0.75 16.90 -7.69
N GLU A 168 -1.64 17.46 -8.52
CA GLU A 168 -1.90 18.91 -8.54
C GLU A 168 -2.41 19.40 -7.18
N GLN A 169 -3.41 18.72 -6.63
CA GLN A 169 -4.03 19.13 -5.37
C GLN A 169 -3.12 18.93 -4.15
N PHE A 170 -2.30 17.88 -4.15
CA PHE A 170 -1.43 17.51 -3.03
C PHE A 170 0.05 17.76 -3.32
N SER A 171 0.35 18.75 -4.18
CA SER A 171 1.71 19.14 -4.59
C SER A 171 2.63 19.56 -3.44
N ASN A 172 2.08 19.92 -2.28
CA ASN A 172 2.87 20.19 -1.07
C ASN A 172 3.42 18.92 -0.39
N TYR A 173 2.88 17.75 -0.73
CA TYR A 173 3.26 16.44 -0.18
C TYR A 173 3.87 15.53 -1.24
N ILE A 174 3.45 15.69 -2.49
CA ILE A 174 3.86 14.90 -3.65
C ILE A 174 4.68 15.79 -4.57
N ASP A 175 6.00 15.67 -4.48
CA ASP A 175 6.91 16.48 -5.30
C ASP A 175 6.71 16.13 -6.79
N GLN A 176 6.99 17.07 -7.69
CA GLN A 176 6.72 16.88 -9.12
C GLN A 176 7.44 15.66 -9.71
N ASP A 177 8.64 15.37 -9.23
CA ASP A 177 9.53 14.28 -9.67
C ASP A 177 9.44 13.01 -8.81
N SER A 178 8.68 13.04 -7.71
CA SER A 178 8.49 11.87 -6.84
C SER A 178 7.74 10.74 -7.55
N PHE A 179 7.99 9.49 -7.15
CA PHE A 179 7.07 8.40 -7.52
C PHE A 179 5.86 8.42 -6.60
N LEU A 180 4.65 8.36 -7.14
CA LEU A 180 3.41 8.19 -6.38
C LEU A 180 2.87 6.78 -6.62
N ILE A 181 2.74 5.98 -5.55
CA ILE A 181 2.21 4.63 -5.64
C ILE A 181 0.93 4.53 -4.80
N LEU A 182 -0.16 4.09 -5.43
CA LEU A 182 -1.51 4.09 -4.87
C LEU A 182 -2.11 2.68 -4.82
N GLY A 183 -3.05 2.46 -3.91
CA GLY A 183 -3.92 1.26 -3.87
C GLY A 183 -5.26 1.49 -4.57
N HIS A 184 -6.33 0.92 -4.00
CA HIS A 184 -7.76 1.25 -4.23
C HIS A 184 -8.35 0.83 -5.58
N LEU A 185 -7.63 0.99 -6.69
CA LEU A 185 -8.17 0.76 -8.03
C LEU A 185 -8.40 -0.72 -8.35
N HIS A 186 -7.69 -1.62 -7.67
CA HIS A 186 -7.65 -3.08 -7.93
C HIS A 186 -7.19 -3.44 -9.35
N GLU A 187 -6.48 -2.53 -10.00
CA GLU A 187 -5.91 -2.70 -11.34
C GLU A 187 -4.53 -2.04 -11.41
N GLU A 188 -3.64 -2.60 -12.22
CA GLU A 188 -2.35 -1.98 -12.53
C GLU A 188 -2.56 -0.90 -13.59
N GLN A 189 -2.30 0.34 -13.21
CA GLN A 189 -2.36 1.51 -14.09
C GLN A 189 -1.14 2.38 -13.85
N GLU A 190 -0.64 3.00 -14.91
CA GLU A 190 0.51 3.87 -14.88
C GLU A 190 0.20 5.19 -15.61
N SER A 191 0.63 6.31 -15.03
CA SER A 191 0.60 7.61 -15.70
C SER A 191 1.54 7.62 -16.89
N LYS A 192 1.32 8.55 -17.83
CA LYS A 192 2.14 8.63 -19.05
C LYS A 192 3.62 8.94 -18.80
N ASP A 193 3.90 9.67 -17.72
CA ASP A 193 5.25 10.04 -17.29
C ASP A 193 5.93 8.94 -16.47
N GLY A 194 5.23 7.84 -16.15
CA GLY A 194 5.74 6.76 -15.30
C GLY A 194 5.91 7.15 -13.83
N LEU A 195 5.48 8.35 -13.41
CA LEU A 195 5.69 8.84 -12.05
C LEU A 195 4.54 8.50 -11.09
N THR A 196 3.42 7.97 -11.59
CA THR A 196 2.29 7.54 -10.76
C THR A 196 1.80 6.16 -11.17
N LYS A 197 1.68 5.26 -10.20
CA LYS A 197 1.28 3.87 -10.42
C LYS A 197 0.25 3.41 -9.40
N SER A 198 -0.67 2.54 -9.80
CA SER A 198 -1.53 1.81 -8.87
C SER A 198 -1.04 0.37 -8.69
N LEU A 199 -1.15 -0.11 -7.45
CA LEU A 199 -0.94 -1.50 -7.06
C LEU A 199 -2.22 -2.28 -7.30
N MET A 200 -2.07 -3.48 -7.87
CA MET A 200 -3.11 -4.50 -7.77
C MET A 200 -3.18 -5.05 -6.34
N PRO A 201 -4.26 -5.77 -6.00
CA PRO A 201 -4.42 -6.29 -4.65
C PRO A 201 -3.35 -7.32 -4.27
N TYR A 202 -2.98 -7.34 -2.99
CA TYR A 202 -2.26 -8.43 -2.36
C TYR A 202 -3.22 -9.19 -1.44
N SER A 203 -4.04 -10.05 -2.04
CA SER A 203 -5.18 -10.67 -1.39
C SER A 203 -5.34 -12.13 -1.79
N TYR A 204 -5.27 -13.00 -0.79
CA TYR A 204 -5.70 -14.38 -0.91
C TYR A 204 -7.16 -14.47 -1.34
N ASP A 205 -8.01 -13.64 -0.75
CA ASP A 205 -9.44 -13.60 -1.07
C ASP A 205 -9.69 -13.29 -2.54
N LEU A 206 -8.96 -12.33 -3.12
CA LEU A 206 -9.08 -11.97 -4.53
C LEU A 206 -8.26 -12.87 -5.47
N ARG A 207 -7.49 -13.82 -4.92
CA ARG A 207 -6.57 -14.70 -5.66
C ARG A 207 -5.51 -13.93 -6.46
N VAL A 208 -5.08 -12.79 -5.93
CA VAL A 208 -4.04 -11.95 -6.54
C VAL A 208 -3.00 -11.65 -5.48
N PHE A 209 -1.74 -11.95 -5.77
CA PHE A 209 -0.62 -11.54 -4.93
C PHE A 209 0.31 -10.62 -5.74
N TYR A 210 -0.08 -9.35 -5.84
CA TYR A 210 0.73 -8.32 -6.46
C TYR A 210 1.47 -7.50 -5.41
N TYR A 211 2.78 -7.33 -5.58
CA TYR A 211 3.58 -6.52 -4.67
C TYR A 211 4.62 -5.70 -5.43
N GLY A 212 4.95 -4.54 -4.88
CA GLY A 212 6.15 -3.78 -5.23
C GLY A 212 7.31 -4.19 -4.33
N PHE A 213 8.52 -4.11 -4.86
CA PHE A 213 9.76 -4.27 -4.11
C PHE A 213 10.62 -3.03 -4.33
N LEU A 214 10.90 -2.30 -3.25
CA LEU A 214 11.74 -1.10 -3.25
C LEU A 214 13.07 -1.41 -2.58
N PHE A 215 14.18 -0.98 -3.17
CA PHE A 215 15.50 -1.17 -2.57
C PHE A 215 16.45 -0.03 -2.92
N LEU A 216 17.46 0.19 -2.09
CA LEU A 216 18.53 1.12 -2.43
C LEU A 216 19.54 0.45 -3.38
N ASN A 217 19.88 1.15 -4.45
CA ASN A 217 20.96 0.76 -5.36
C ASN A 217 22.33 1.27 -4.86
N GLU A 218 23.38 1.04 -5.65
CA GLU A 218 24.76 1.42 -5.30
C GLU A 218 24.92 2.94 -5.09
N ASN A 219 24.07 3.76 -5.73
CA ASN A 219 24.08 5.21 -5.59
C ASN A 219 23.24 5.71 -4.40
N GLN A 220 22.67 4.81 -3.58
CA GLN A 220 21.73 5.14 -2.50
C GLN A 220 20.46 5.84 -3.02
N GLU A 221 20.05 5.52 -4.24
CA GLU A 221 18.74 5.90 -4.80
C GLU A 221 17.76 4.72 -4.71
N ILE A 222 16.46 5.00 -4.67
CA ILE A 222 15.44 3.94 -4.67
C ILE A 222 15.21 3.43 -6.08
N ASP A 223 15.45 2.14 -6.28
CA ASP A 223 14.95 1.37 -7.42
C ASP A 223 13.69 0.58 -7.01
N SER A 224 12.88 0.23 -8.01
CA SER A 224 11.63 -0.50 -7.81
C SER A 224 11.43 -1.61 -8.83
N LEU A 225 10.96 -2.77 -8.35
CA LEU A 225 10.48 -3.88 -9.17
C LEU A 225 9.04 -4.19 -8.76
N PHE A 226 8.19 -4.59 -9.71
CA PHE A 226 6.81 -4.99 -9.42
C PHE A 226 6.60 -6.40 -9.91
N GLU A 227 6.02 -7.24 -9.05
CA GLU A 227 5.78 -8.64 -9.36
C GLU A 227 4.31 -8.99 -9.16
N TYR A 228 3.79 -9.73 -10.13
CA TYR A 228 2.47 -10.32 -10.10
C TYR A 228 2.58 -11.83 -9.94
N GLN A 229 1.88 -12.39 -8.98
CA GLN A 229 1.67 -13.82 -8.86
C GLN A 229 0.18 -14.11 -8.81
N GLU A 230 -0.30 -14.94 -9.74
CA GLU A 230 -1.67 -15.44 -9.71
C GLU A 230 -1.81 -16.45 -8.58
N GLY A 231 -2.83 -16.27 -7.73
CA GLY A 231 -3.13 -17.22 -6.66
C GLY A 231 -3.74 -18.51 -7.21
N ASN A 232 -2.93 -19.42 -7.73
CA ASN A 232 -3.38 -20.78 -8.01
C ASN A 232 -3.22 -21.64 -6.75
N TRP A 233 -4.25 -22.42 -6.40
CA TRP A 233 -4.29 -23.30 -5.24
C TRP A 233 -3.08 -24.25 -5.14
N HIS A 234 -2.48 -24.60 -6.28
CA HIS A 234 -1.35 -25.52 -6.36
C HIS A 234 0.02 -24.81 -6.22
N SER A 235 0.11 -23.50 -6.47
CA SER A 235 1.37 -22.75 -6.39
C SER A 235 1.59 -22.08 -5.03
N MET A 236 0.58 -22.08 -4.15
CA MET A 236 0.66 -21.51 -2.80
C MET A 236 1.04 -22.53 -1.71
N ILE A 237 1.21 -23.81 -2.09
CA ILE A 237 1.79 -24.84 -1.22
C ILE A 237 3.26 -24.96 -1.62
N ILE A 238 4.12 -24.14 -1.04
CA ILE A 238 5.58 -24.33 -1.06
C ILE A 238 6.04 -24.46 0.39
#